data_AF-A0A7V1ZFM9-F1
#
_entry.id   AF-A0A7V1ZFM9-F1
#
_cell.length_a   1.000
_cell.length_b   1.000
_cell.length_c   1.000
_cell.angle_alpha   90.00
_cell.angle_beta   90.00
_cell.angle_gamma   90.00
#
_symmetry.space_group_name_H-M   'P 1'
#
loop_
_entity.id
_entity.type
_entity.pdbx_description
1 polymer ?
#
loop_
_entity_poly.entity_id
_entity_poly.type
_entity_poly.pdbx_seq_one_letter_code
_entity_poly.pdbx_strand_id
1 'polypeptide(L)'
;MIINKGFILAYRIYDVASEIDLNKLSNSIDSKRIEMSKKFGKRLVYLRNPPIVIFLEEKIYRNLKTQVFAKFYEFGAVSIILKIIIDGFDIKQLFRFFREILEDEKIDEISKNYLNKIFTQYHSYLKKPSMYEDYEDYTIIYIQSFNRNFKSFEILQEIDLAKLLLGEKYHLSEQIESNLLRNKFSYSDEDLIVLNWDSCFIYEPDGIMDVPELIEFANAQILELRYYDSYLDRVLEETYNTIESFKGSIFEYYKYQKILKRLLLLYNEITEAKETILNSLKIIEDSYLARIYSKMLEILGAYNWQRSIDSKERTLFEIYNFLNTQVSNRRLEFLEIIIILVILVEMIIFLVIR
;
A
#
# COMPACT_ATOMS: atom_id res chain seq x y z
N MET A 1 17.60 27.17 17.46
CA MET A 1 17.59 26.68 16.06
C MET A 1 16.25 27.07 15.44
N ILE A 2 16.26 27.75 14.29
CA ILE A 2 15.05 28.22 13.59
C ILE A 2 15.04 27.61 12.17
N ILE A 3 13.89 27.15 11.72
CA ILE A 3 13.67 26.58 10.38
C ILE A 3 13.49 27.73 9.39
N ASN A 4 14.41 27.89 8.45
CA ASN A 4 14.31 28.89 7.38
C ASN A 4 13.41 28.38 6.24
N LYS A 5 13.57 27.10 5.88
CA LYS A 5 12.73 26.42 4.89
C LYS A 5 12.42 25.01 5.36
N GLY A 6 11.14 24.71 5.52
CA GLY A 6 10.68 23.39 5.91
C GLY A 6 9.17 23.22 5.72
N PHE A 7 8.74 21.97 5.64
CA PHE A 7 7.33 21.62 5.54
C PHE A 7 7.07 20.27 6.19
N ILE A 8 5.82 20.06 6.60
CA ILE A 8 5.32 18.77 7.02
C ILE A 8 4.50 18.19 5.88
N LEU A 9 4.74 16.93 5.51
CA LEU A 9 3.89 16.17 4.60
C LEU A 9 3.03 15.24 5.45
N ALA A 10 1.73 15.47 5.47
CA ALA A 10 0.77 14.52 6.03
C ALA A 10 0.13 13.73 4.89
N TYR A 11 0.39 12.42 4.86
CA TYR A 11 -0.14 11.49 3.89
C TYR A 11 -1.40 10.82 4.42
N ARG A 12 -2.38 10.63 3.53
CA ARG A 12 -3.50 9.72 3.68
C ARG A 12 -3.66 8.92 2.40
N ILE A 13 -3.37 7.65 2.47
CA ILE A 13 -3.31 6.75 1.31
C ILE A 13 -4.49 5.81 1.36
N TYR A 14 -5.25 5.78 0.27
CA TYR A 14 -6.48 5.01 0.13
C TYR A 14 -6.37 4.05 -1.04
N ASP A 15 -6.92 2.85 -0.89
CA ASP A 15 -7.17 1.94 -2.02
C ASP A 15 -8.56 2.24 -2.57
N VAL A 16 -8.62 2.60 -3.86
CA VAL A 16 -9.87 3.02 -4.52
C VAL A 16 -10.28 2.14 -5.69
N ALA A 17 -9.43 1.19 -6.12
CA ALA A 17 -9.65 0.41 -7.33
C ALA A 17 -8.63 -0.73 -7.40
N SER A 18 -8.90 -1.79 -8.16
CA SER A 18 -7.88 -2.82 -8.40
C SER A 18 -6.73 -2.33 -9.30
N GLU A 19 -6.99 -1.33 -10.14
CA GLU A 19 -5.99 -0.72 -11.02
C GLU A 19 -6.46 0.66 -11.48
N ILE A 20 -5.53 1.57 -11.72
CA ILE A 20 -5.78 2.90 -12.29
C ILE A 20 -5.04 3.01 -13.63
N ASP A 21 -5.77 3.32 -14.70
CA ASP A 21 -5.18 3.57 -16.01
C ASP A 21 -4.50 4.95 -16.04
N LEU A 22 -3.25 5.01 -15.58
CA LEU A 22 -2.46 6.25 -15.51
C LEU A 22 -2.31 6.90 -16.89
N ASN A 23 -2.20 6.12 -17.96
CA ASN A 23 -2.05 6.66 -19.31
C ASN A 23 -3.30 7.43 -19.75
N LYS A 24 -4.50 6.90 -19.52
CA LYS A 24 -5.74 7.64 -19.81
C LYS A 24 -5.96 8.80 -18.83
N LEU A 25 -5.64 8.59 -17.56
CA LEU A 25 -5.79 9.60 -16.53
C LEU A 25 -4.94 10.84 -16.84
N SER A 26 -3.65 10.67 -17.18
CA SER A 26 -2.74 11.78 -17.50
C SER A 26 -3.26 12.67 -18.63
N ASN A 27 -3.84 12.06 -19.68
CA ASN A 27 -4.41 12.78 -20.82
C ASN A 27 -5.69 13.56 -20.48
N SER A 28 -6.38 13.18 -19.41
CA SER A 28 -7.63 13.83 -18.95
C SER A 28 -7.40 14.99 -17.99
N ILE A 29 -6.22 15.04 -17.35
CA ILE A 29 -5.90 16.04 -16.35
C ILE A 29 -5.44 17.34 -17.03
N ASP A 30 -5.93 18.47 -16.51
CA ASP A 30 -5.45 19.79 -16.90
C ASP A 30 -3.92 19.88 -16.72
N SER A 31 -3.22 20.18 -17.82
CA SER A 31 -1.76 20.31 -17.86
C SER A 31 -1.23 21.30 -16.82
N LYS A 32 -2.03 22.31 -16.45
CA LYS A 32 -1.67 23.27 -15.40
C LYS A 32 -1.57 22.61 -14.03
N ARG A 33 -2.44 21.64 -13.70
CA ARG A 33 -2.36 20.90 -12.42
C ARG A 33 -1.14 20.00 -12.35
N ILE A 34 -0.73 19.43 -13.49
CA ILE A 34 0.50 18.64 -13.63
C ILE A 34 1.72 19.56 -13.55
N GLU A 35 1.69 20.73 -14.18
CA GLU A 35 2.79 21.69 -14.07
C GLU A 35 2.95 22.19 -12.63
N MET A 36 1.84 22.50 -11.96
CA MET A 36 1.83 22.92 -10.57
C MET A 36 2.30 21.82 -9.61
N SER A 37 2.22 20.54 -10.00
CA SER A 37 2.75 19.45 -9.17
C SER A 37 4.27 19.47 -9.07
N LYS A 38 4.99 20.19 -9.96
CA LYS A 38 6.43 20.48 -9.80
C LYS A 38 6.75 21.25 -8.51
N LYS A 39 5.77 21.96 -7.92
CA LYS A 39 5.91 22.58 -6.59
C LYS A 39 6.09 21.56 -5.45
N PHE A 40 5.80 20.28 -5.70
CA PHE A 40 6.04 19.22 -4.74
C PHE A 40 7.53 19.11 -4.40
N GLY A 41 8.39 19.19 -5.41
CA GLY A 41 9.85 19.30 -5.29
C GLY A 41 10.58 18.52 -6.39
N LYS A 42 11.92 18.53 -6.34
CA LYS A 42 12.77 17.90 -7.35
C LYS A 42 12.91 16.41 -7.06
N ARG A 43 12.87 15.58 -8.11
CA ARG A 43 13.02 14.12 -8.04
C ARG A 43 14.13 13.69 -8.99
N LEU A 44 14.95 12.72 -8.57
CA LEU A 44 16.02 12.14 -9.38
C LEU A 44 15.80 10.65 -9.62
N VAL A 45 14.95 9.99 -8.82
CA VAL A 45 14.63 8.56 -8.99
C VAL A 45 13.64 8.35 -10.13
N TYR A 46 13.92 7.34 -10.96
CA TYR A 46 13.01 6.83 -11.97
C TYR A 46 12.24 5.62 -11.44
N LEU A 47 10.93 5.77 -11.30
CA LEU A 47 10.02 4.64 -11.14
C LEU A 47 9.64 4.14 -12.53
N ARG A 48 9.53 2.82 -12.72
CA ARG A 48 9.18 2.21 -14.01
C ARG A 48 7.85 2.72 -14.53
N ASN A 49 6.86 2.79 -13.65
CA ASN A 49 5.55 3.39 -13.88
C ASN A 49 5.37 4.54 -12.87
N PRO A 50 5.80 5.76 -13.21
CA PRO A 50 5.79 6.85 -12.26
C PRO A 50 4.34 7.24 -11.91
N PRO A 51 4.05 7.44 -10.62
CA PRO A 51 2.72 7.84 -10.20
C PRO A 51 2.40 9.25 -10.71
N ILE A 52 1.13 9.50 -10.98
CA ILE A 52 0.68 10.82 -11.44
C ILE A 52 0.41 11.70 -10.24
N VAL A 53 1.06 12.86 -10.18
CA VAL A 53 0.81 13.86 -9.13
C VAL A 53 0.03 15.03 -9.71
N ILE A 54 -1.08 15.37 -9.07
CA ILE A 54 -1.88 16.55 -9.37
C ILE A 54 -1.88 17.51 -8.20
N PHE A 55 -1.71 18.80 -8.48
CA PHE A 55 -2.02 19.84 -7.53
C PHE A 55 -3.55 20.03 -7.47
N LEU A 56 -4.12 20.00 -6.26
CA LEU A 56 -5.54 20.21 -6.04
C LEU A 56 -5.82 21.69 -5.74
N GLU A 57 -5.27 22.19 -4.64
CA GLU A 57 -5.47 23.58 -4.21
C GLU A 57 -4.44 24.05 -3.16
N GLU A 58 -4.40 25.36 -2.96
CA GLU A 58 -3.74 26.01 -1.83
C GLU A 58 -4.81 26.42 -0.81
N LYS A 59 -4.59 26.10 0.47
CA LYS A 59 -5.49 26.42 1.59
C LYS A 59 -4.71 26.86 2.82
N ILE A 60 -5.44 27.28 3.84
CA ILE A 60 -4.89 27.54 5.17
C ILE A 60 -5.32 26.40 6.09
N TYR A 61 -4.36 25.77 6.76
CA TYR A 61 -4.59 24.79 7.81
C TYR A 61 -3.88 25.26 9.07
N ARG A 62 -4.64 25.44 10.17
CA ARG A 62 -4.14 25.96 11.45
C ARG A 62 -3.27 27.23 11.30
N ASN A 63 -3.72 28.18 10.50
CA ASN A 63 -3.04 29.44 10.17
C ASN A 63 -1.72 29.31 9.38
N LEU A 64 -1.41 28.12 8.88
CA LEU A 64 -0.26 27.88 8.01
C LEU A 64 -0.70 27.69 6.58
N LYS A 65 0.15 28.13 5.65
CA LYS A 65 -0.06 27.88 4.22
C LYS A 65 0.12 26.39 3.94
N THR A 66 -0.85 25.80 3.26
CA THR A 66 -0.88 24.37 2.96
C THR A 66 -1.21 24.15 1.50
N GLN A 67 -0.41 23.31 0.85
CA GLN A 67 -0.65 22.85 -0.52
C GLN A 67 -1.19 21.42 -0.47
N VAL A 68 -2.28 21.17 -1.19
CA VAL A 68 -2.89 19.83 -1.26
C VAL A 68 -2.59 19.23 -2.62
N PHE A 69 -2.08 18.00 -2.59
CA PHE A 69 -1.81 17.19 -3.78
C PHE A 69 -2.58 15.88 -3.70
N ALA A 70 -2.84 15.29 -4.87
CA ALA A 70 -3.20 13.89 -4.97
C ALA A 70 -2.18 13.17 -5.85
N LYS A 71 -1.79 11.97 -5.44
CA LYS A 71 -0.89 11.09 -6.17
C LYS A 71 -1.60 9.78 -6.46
N PHE A 72 -1.61 9.37 -7.72
CA PHE A 72 -2.26 8.14 -8.20
C PHE A 72 -1.20 7.10 -8.53
N TYR A 73 -1.38 5.90 -7.99
CA TYR A 73 -0.57 4.73 -8.28
C TYR A 73 -1.33 3.78 -9.21
N GLU A 74 -0.60 3.11 -10.10
CA GLU A 74 -1.21 2.21 -11.10
C GLU A 74 -1.97 1.04 -10.47
N PHE A 75 -1.53 0.58 -9.30
CA PHE A 75 -2.10 -0.58 -8.62
C PHE A 75 -3.38 -0.29 -7.85
N GLY A 76 -3.92 0.93 -7.87
CA GLY A 76 -5.19 1.22 -7.19
C GLY A 76 -5.15 2.30 -6.13
N ALA A 77 -3.97 2.58 -5.58
CA ALA A 77 -3.84 3.51 -4.47
C ALA A 77 -3.87 4.99 -4.90
N VAL A 78 -4.50 5.81 -4.08
CA VAL A 78 -4.50 7.28 -4.17
C VAL A 78 -4.04 7.86 -2.84
N SER A 79 -2.96 8.63 -2.88
CA SER A 79 -2.42 9.37 -1.75
C SER A 79 -2.86 10.83 -1.80
N ILE A 80 -3.53 11.30 -0.75
CA ILE A 80 -3.81 12.71 -0.51
C ILE A 80 -2.71 13.27 0.38
N ILE A 81 -2.07 14.34 -0.07
CA ILE A 81 -0.88 14.89 0.56
C ILE A 81 -1.14 16.33 0.96
N LEU A 82 -1.09 16.61 2.26
CA LEU A 82 -1.09 17.98 2.79
C LEU A 82 0.35 18.39 3.06
N LYS A 83 0.89 19.27 2.22
CA LYS A 83 2.20 19.92 2.40
C LYS A 83 2.02 21.22 3.18
N ILE A 84 2.27 21.19 4.47
CA ILE A 84 2.09 22.30 5.41
C ILE A 84 3.42 23.02 5.59
N ILE A 85 3.48 24.30 5.23
CA ILE A 85 4.71 25.10 5.31
C ILE A 85 4.95 25.52 6.76
N ILE A 86 6.15 25.25 7.28
CA ILE A 86 6.57 25.55 8.67
C ILE A 86 7.78 26.50 8.72
N ASP A 87 7.95 27.31 7.68
CA ASP A 87 9.00 28.33 7.62
C ASP A 87 8.87 29.31 8.81
N GLY A 88 10.00 29.62 9.44
CA GLY A 88 10.09 30.49 10.61
C GLY A 88 9.86 29.80 11.96
N PHE A 89 9.57 28.49 11.99
CA PHE A 89 9.35 27.77 13.24
C PHE A 89 10.66 27.60 14.03
N ASP A 90 10.60 27.81 15.34
CA ASP A 90 11.60 27.26 16.24
C ASP A 90 11.31 25.78 16.57
N ILE A 91 12.27 25.10 17.20
CA ILE A 91 12.12 23.68 17.53
C ILE A 91 10.97 23.42 18.50
N LYS A 92 10.69 24.32 19.46
CA LYS A 92 9.59 24.12 20.42
C LYS A 92 8.24 24.20 19.72
N GLN A 93 8.10 25.14 18.78
CA GLN A 93 6.93 25.28 17.92
C GLN A 93 6.75 24.04 17.03
N LEU A 94 7.84 23.51 16.45
CA LEU A 94 7.80 22.26 15.69
C LEU A 94 7.27 21.10 16.54
N PHE A 95 7.82 20.85 17.74
CA PHE A 95 7.36 19.78 18.63
C PHE A 95 5.87 19.90 18.96
N ARG A 96 5.43 21.11 19.32
CA ARG A 96 4.03 21.35 19.66
C ARG A 96 3.13 21.08 18.45
N PHE A 97 3.48 21.64 17.29
CA PHE A 97 2.66 21.54 16.10
C PHE A 97 2.62 20.12 15.53
N PHE A 98 3.75 19.41 15.55
CA PHE A 98 3.82 18.03 15.10
C PHE A 98 2.92 17.11 15.93
N ARG A 99 2.93 17.25 17.27
CA ARG A 99 1.99 16.52 18.13
C ARG A 99 0.53 16.86 17.82
N GLU A 100 0.24 18.14 17.64
CA GLU A 100 -1.11 18.57 17.26
C GLU A 100 -1.54 17.93 15.93
N ILE A 101 -0.64 17.70 14.97
CA ILE A 101 -0.95 17.01 13.71
C ILE A 101 -1.24 15.51 13.91
N LEU A 102 -0.44 14.83 14.74
CA LEU A 102 -0.62 13.39 15.00
C LEU A 102 -1.99 13.09 15.64
N GLU A 103 -2.55 14.04 16.39
CA GLU A 103 -3.83 13.90 17.09
C GLU A 103 -5.03 14.52 16.31
N ASP A 104 -4.82 15.14 15.13
CA ASP A 104 -5.86 15.92 14.45
C ASP A 104 -6.65 15.13 13.39
N GLU A 105 -7.85 14.70 13.77
CA GLU A 105 -8.84 14.06 12.88
C GLU A 105 -9.25 14.96 11.68
N LYS A 106 -9.03 16.29 11.75
CA LYS A 106 -9.37 17.18 10.62
C LYS A 106 -8.57 16.86 9.37
N ILE A 107 -7.35 16.34 9.50
CA ILE A 107 -6.56 15.94 8.32
C ILE A 107 -7.27 14.81 7.58
N ASP A 108 -7.88 13.88 8.33
CA ASP A 108 -8.63 12.75 7.77
C ASP A 108 -9.90 13.24 7.08
N GLU A 109 -10.65 14.15 7.70
CA GLU A 109 -11.84 14.77 7.11
C GLU A 109 -11.51 15.51 5.81
N ILE A 110 -10.45 16.32 5.83
CA ILE A 110 -9.97 17.06 4.66
C ILE A 110 -9.60 16.07 3.55
N SER A 111 -8.87 15.02 3.88
CA SER A 111 -8.38 14.04 2.91
C SER A 111 -9.53 13.24 2.30
N LYS A 112 -10.48 12.74 3.12
CA LYS A 112 -11.70 12.06 2.66
C LYS A 112 -12.53 12.93 1.72
N ASN A 113 -12.65 14.23 2.00
CA ASN A 113 -13.37 15.16 1.14
C ASN A 113 -12.73 15.32 -0.25
N TYR A 114 -11.40 15.40 -0.35
CA TYR A 114 -10.75 15.40 -1.66
C TYR A 114 -10.82 14.04 -2.35
N LEU A 115 -10.66 12.95 -1.60
CA LEU A 115 -10.78 11.60 -2.12
C LEU A 115 -12.13 11.40 -2.80
N ASN A 116 -13.24 11.77 -2.15
CA ASN A 116 -14.59 11.63 -2.72
C ASN A 116 -14.76 12.43 -4.03
N LYS A 117 -14.19 13.66 -4.09
CA LYS A 117 -14.21 14.48 -5.31
C LYS A 117 -13.41 13.81 -6.43
N ILE A 118 -12.21 13.33 -6.12
CA ILE A 118 -11.30 12.64 -7.04
C ILE A 118 -11.92 11.36 -7.57
N PHE A 119 -12.46 10.53 -6.67
CA PHE A 119 -13.11 9.28 -7.00
C PHE A 119 -14.28 9.50 -7.96
N THR A 120 -15.12 10.49 -7.69
CA THR A 120 -16.24 10.85 -8.58
C THR A 120 -15.74 11.37 -9.92
N GLN A 121 -14.75 12.25 -9.92
CA GLN A 121 -14.24 12.90 -11.13
C GLN A 121 -13.53 11.93 -12.08
N TYR A 122 -12.77 10.98 -11.54
CA TYR A 122 -11.89 10.09 -12.31
C TYR A 122 -12.37 8.64 -12.34
N HIS A 123 -13.62 8.39 -11.94
CA HIS A 123 -14.22 7.06 -11.86
C HIS A 123 -14.05 6.23 -13.14
N SER A 124 -14.14 6.86 -14.33
CA SER A 124 -14.00 6.18 -15.62
C SER A 124 -12.61 5.58 -15.89
N TYR A 125 -11.60 5.94 -15.10
CA TYR A 125 -10.22 5.46 -15.22
C TYR A 125 -9.86 4.38 -14.19
N LEU A 126 -10.80 4.08 -13.26
CA LEU A 126 -10.64 3.07 -12.22
C LEU A 126 -11.16 1.72 -12.73
N LYS A 127 -10.33 0.68 -12.66
CA LYS A 127 -10.77 -0.71 -12.92
C LYS A 127 -11.28 -1.32 -11.61
N LYS A 128 -12.47 -1.94 -11.66
CA LYS A 128 -13.15 -2.52 -10.48
C LYS A 128 -13.11 -1.54 -9.27
N PRO A 129 -13.71 -0.34 -9.39
CA PRO A 129 -13.63 0.67 -8.34
C PRO A 129 -14.24 0.17 -7.03
N SER A 130 -13.48 0.29 -5.95
CA SER A 130 -13.86 -0.13 -4.61
C SER A 130 -13.09 0.71 -3.61
N MET A 131 -13.77 1.36 -2.66
CA MET A 131 -13.09 2.00 -1.55
C MET A 131 -12.88 0.97 -0.45
N TYR A 132 -11.62 0.62 -0.18
CA TYR A 132 -11.28 -0.10 1.03
C TYR A 132 -11.54 0.81 2.24
N GLU A 133 -12.08 0.25 3.33
CA GLU A 133 -12.50 1.06 4.49
C GLU A 133 -11.31 1.65 5.26
N ASP A 134 -10.19 0.91 5.32
CA ASP A 134 -8.97 1.37 5.94
C ASP A 134 -8.15 2.26 4.99
N TYR A 135 -7.26 3.04 5.58
CA TYR A 135 -6.26 3.85 4.89
C TYR A 135 -4.94 3.77 5.66
N GLU A 136 -3.85 4.13 4.99
CA GLU A 136 -2.55 4.32 5.65
C GLU A 136 -2.30 5.82 5.86
N ASP A 137 -1.78 6.17 7.04
CA ASP A 137 -1.29 7.49 7.34
C ASP A 137 0.20 7.50 7.63
N TYR A 138 0.85 8.59 7.25
CA TYR A 138 2.27 8.78 7.53
C TYR A 138 2.59 10.27 7.54
N THR A 139 3.48 10.71 8.43
CA THR A 139 3.84 12.13 8.54
C THR A 139 5.34 12.38 8.43
N ILE A 140 5.77 13.15 7.44
CA ILE A 140 7.19 13.52 7.26
C ILE A 140 7.41 14.96 7.69
N ILE A 141 8.36 15.16 8.60
CA ILE A 141 8.95 16.48 8.89
C ILE A 141 10.13 16.65 7.94
N TYR A 142 10.00 17.54 6.96
CA TYR A 142 11.04 17.81 5.98
C TYR A 142 11.63 19.20 6.21
N ILE A 143 12.94 19.27 6.45
CA ILE A 143 13.67 20.51 6.66
C ILE A 143 14.72 20.65 5.57
N GLN A 144 14.62 21.73 4.80
CA GLN A 144 15.61 22.06 3.78
C GLN A 144 16.71 22.96 4.35
N SER A 145 16.36 23.90 5.23
CA SER A 145 17.39 24.78 5.81
C SER A 145 16.96 25.32 7.16
N PHE A 146 17.95 25.51 8.02
CA PHE A 146 17.83 26.24 9.26
C PHE A 146 18.47 27.64 9.14
N ASN A 147 18.45 28.40 10.23
CA ASN A 147 19.10 29.71 10.35
C ASN A 147 20.62 29.69 10.11
N ARG A 148 21.24 28.51 10.15
CA ARG A 148 22.59 28.22 9.65
C ARG A 148 22.63 26.79 9.09
N ASN A 149 23.70 26.44 8.40
CA ASN A 149 23.94 25.05 8.05
C ASN A 149 24.34 24.29 9.32
N PHE A 150 23.61 23.22 9.61
CA PHE A 150 23.93 22.28 10.67
C PHE A 150 24.41 20.98 10.06
N LYS A 151 25.41 20.36 10.68
CA LYS A 151 25.77 18.97 10.38
C LYS A 151 24.78 18.01 11.04
N SER A 152 24.64 16.81 10.47
CA SER A 152 23.74 15.75 10.95
C SER A 152 23.94 15.46 12.45
N PHE A 153 25.19 15.40 12.91
CA PHE A 153 25.54 15.24 14.33
C PHE A 153 25.06 16.39 15.22
N GLU A 154 25.15 17.66 14.77
CA GLU A 154 24.69 18.79 15.56
C GLU A 154 23.17 18.75 15.73
N ILE A 155 22.44 18.34 14.69
CA ILE A 155 20.98 18.16 14.74
C ILE A 155 20.60 17.11 15.78
N LEU A 156 21.30 15.97 15.80
CA LEU A 156 21.08 14.90 16.78
C LEU A 156 21.35 15.32 18.22
N GLN A 157 22.19 16.33 18.45
CA GLN A 157 22.47 16.86 19.78
C GLN A 157 21.47 17.92 20.23
N GLU A 158 21.05 18.78 19.30
CA GLU A 158 20.17 19.93 19.59
C GLU A 158 18.69 19.56 19.57
N ILE A 159 18.32 18.49 18.85
CA ILE A 159 16.94 18.02 18.71
C ILE A 159 16.84 16.58 19.19
N ASP A 160 15.98 16.37 20.19
CA ASP A 160 15.55 15.03 20.62
C ASP A 160 14.59 14.43 19.57
N LEU A 161 15.17 13.86 18.50
CA LEU A 161 14.41 13.31 17.37
C LEU A 161 13.54 12.12 17.78
N ALA A 162 13.96 11.33 18.77
CA ALA A 162 13.16 10.22 19.25
C ALA A 162 11.87 10.72 19.90
N LYS A 163 11.98 11.73 20.78
CA LYS A 163 10.81 12.36 21.40
C LYS A 163 9.93 13.08 20.40
N LEU A 164 10.53 13.75 19.41
CA LEU A 164 9.79 14.42 18.34
C LEU A 164 8.94 13.44 17.55
N LEU A 165 9.55 12.36 17.05
CA LEU A 165 8.89 11.39 16.17
C LEU A 165 7.84 10.55 16.90
N LEU A 166 8.06 10.23 18.17
CA LEU A 166 7.05 9.55 19.00
C LEU A 166 5.95 10.50 19.50
N GLY A 167 6.07 11.81 19.27
CA GLY A 167 5.11 12.81 19.78
C GLY A 167 5.11 12.95 21.30
N GLU A 168 6.11 12.42 22.00
CA GLU A 168 6.07 12.26 23.46
C GLU A 168 6.34 13.55 24.24
N LYS A 169 5.72 13.69 25.42
CA LYS A 169 5.94 14.84 26.33
C LYS A 169 7.07 14.60 27.31
N TYR A 170 7.23 13.35 27.71
CA TYR A 170 8.13 12.94 28.78
C TYR A 170 9.53 12.63 28.23
N HIS A 171 10.46 12.35 29.14
CA HIS A 171 11.75 11.78 28.76
C HIS A 171 11.55 10.32 28.37
N LEU A 172 12.15 9.92 27.27
CA LEU A 172 12.16 8.54 26.83
C LEU A 172 13.24 7.78 27.60
N SER A 173 13.11 6.45 27.65
CA SER A 173 14.21 5.62 28.14
C SER A 173 15.33 5.57 27.10
N GLU A 174 16.58 5.47 27.55
CA GLU A 174 17.75 5.35 26.66
C GLU A 174 17.60 4.18 25.67
N GLN A 175 16.92 3.11 26.08
CA GLN A 175 16.65 1.96 25.23
C GLN A 175 15.71 2.33 24.07
N ILE A 176 14.62 3.07 24.32
CA ILE A 176 13.68 3.48 23.27
C ILE A 176 14.37 4.44 22.30
N GLU A 177 15.10 5.43 22.83
CA GLU A 177 15.84 6.40 22.01
C GLU A 177 16.87 5.69 21.13
N SER A 178 17.69 4.82 21.72
CA SER A 178 18.70 4.04 20.99
C SER A 178 18.05 3.16 19.92
N ASN A 179 16.92 2.51 20.24
CA ASN A 179 16.20 1.68 19.29
C ASN A 179 15.69 2.47 18.08
N LEU A 180 15.09 3.63 18.29
CA LEU A 180 14.59 4.49 17.21
C LEU A 180 15.74 5.06 16.38
N LEU A 181 16.79 5.55 17.05
CA LEU A 181 17.95 6.15 16.37
C LEU A 181 18.83 5.14 15.61
N ARG A 182 18.59 3.81 15.75
CA ARG A 182 19.18 2.81 14.84
C ARG A 182 18.66 2.93 13.41
N ASN A 183 17.51 3.55 13.21
CA ASN A 183 16.90 3.76 11.90
C ASN A 183 17.32 5.09 11.25
N LYS A 184 18.53 5.58 11.58
CA LYS A 184 19.08 6.81 11.01
C LYS A 184 19.91 6.53 9.75
N PHE A 185 19.81 7.42 8.78
CA PHE A 185 20.56 7.39 7.52
C PHE A 185 21.11 8.78 7.23
N SER A 186 22.30 8.80 6.64
CA SER A 186 22.97 10.00 6.14
C SER A 186 23.86 9.58 4.97
N TYR A 187 23.77 10.28 3.85
CA TYR A 187 24.64 10.10 2.70
C TYR A 187 25.96 10.88 2.88
N SER A 188 25.87 12.01 3.57
CA SER A 188 26.91 12.99 3.86
C SER A 188 26.82 13.45 5.33
N ASP A 189 27.73 14.31 5.77
CA ASP A 189 27.62 14.95 7.09
C ASP A 189 26.54 16.05 7.14
N GLU A 190 25.90 16.36 6.01
CA GLU A 190 24.99 17.49 5.83
C GLU A 190 23.53 17.08 5.59
N ASP A 191 23.23 15.78 5.56
CA ASP A 191 21.87 15.24 5.48
C ASP A 191 21.60 14.27 6.63
N LEU A 192 20.33 14.17 7.03
CA LEU A 192 19.91 13.28 8.10
C LEU A 192 18.49 12.82 7.87
N ILE A 193 18.29 11.50 7.89
CA ILE A 193 16.99 10.86 7.84
C ILE A 193 16.86 10.00 9.09
N VAL A 194 15.73 10.08 9.77
CA VAL A 194 15.37 9.18 10.87
C VAL A 194 13.98 8.64 10.59
N LEU A 195 13.90 7.32 10.35
CA LEU A 195 12.65 6.63 10.03
C LEU A 195 11.98 6.10 11.30
N ASN A 196 10.66 6.28 11.40
CA ASN A 196 9.78 5.65 12.36
C ASN A 196 8.57 5.01 11.64
N TRP A 197 7.76 4.26 12.38
CA TRP A 197 6.59 3.53 11.87
C TRP A 197 5.52 4.43 11.22
N ASP A 198 5.20 5.56 11.84
CA ASP A 198 4.13 6.50 11.44
C ASP A 198 4.66 7.86 10.99
N SER A 199 5.96 8.07 11.13
CA SER A 199 6.58 9.38 10.97
C SER A 199 8.05 9.33 10.60
N CYS A 200 8.54 10.39 9.99
CA CYS A 200 9.95 10.51 9.64
C CYS A 200 10.44 11.95 9.79
N PHE A 201 11.70 12.09 10.18
CA PHE A 201 12.43 13.35 10.11
C PHE A 201 13.43 13.29 8.96
N ILE A 202 13.43 14.32 8.11
CA ILE A 202 14.35 14.47 6.98
C ILE A 202 14.94 15.87 7.03
N TYR A 203 16.25 15.94 7.07
CA TYR A 203 17.03 17.13 6.78
C TYR A 203 17.79 16.90 5.47
N GLU A 204 17.43 17.66 4.44
CA GLU A 204 17.95 17.51 3.08
C GLU A 204 18.13 18.90 2.43
N PRO A 205 19.34 19.47 2.53
CA PRO A 205 19.66 20.81 2.02
C PRO A 205 19.39 21.02 0.53
N ASP A 206 19.59 19.99 -0.28
CA ASP A 206 19.43 20.08 -1.74
C ASP A 206 17.95 20.11 -2.17
N GLY A 207 17.02 19.86 -1.26
CA GLY A 207 15.58 19.91 -1.53
C GLY A 207 15.09 18.74 -2.40
N ILE A 208 15.79 17.61 -2.36
CA ILE A 208 15.47 16.39 -3.12
C ILE A 208 14.33 15.61 -2.43
N MET A 209 13.31 15.24 -3.19
CA MET A 209 12.09 14.60 -2.69
C MET A 209 12.07 13.07 -2.85
N ASP A 210 13.20 12.46 -3.22
CA ASP A 210 13.28 11.03 -3.50
C ASP A 210 12.96 10.17 -2.26
N VAL A 211 13.47 10.55 -1.08
CA VAL A 211 13.20 9.83 0.17
C VAL A 211 11.72 9.94 0.60
N PRO A 212 11.09 11.13 0.64
CA PRO A 212 9.65 11.23 0.84
C PRO A 212 8.83 10.39 -0.15
N GLU A 213 9.23 10.34 -1.42
CA GLU A 213 8.54 9.55 -2.44
C GLU A 213 8.65 8.04 -2.19
N LEU A 214 9.83 7.55 -1.79
CA LEU A 214 10.03 6.16 -1.41
C LEU A 214 9.24 5.76 -0.17
N ILE A 215 9.17 6.65 0.83
CA ILE A 215 8.39 6.43 2.05
C ILE A 215 6.89 6.37 1.75
N GLU A 216 6.37 7.35 1.01
CA GLU A 216 4.96 7.36 0.58
C GLU A 216 4.63 6.09 -0.20
N PHE A 217 5.54 5.65 -1.05
CA PHE A 217 5.34 4.46 -1.84
C PHE A 217 5.38 3.16 -1.05
N ALA A 218 6.26 3.05 -0.05
CA ALA A 218 6.27 1.91 0.87
C ALA A 218 4.93 1.80 1.62
N ASN A 219 4.39 2.93 2.09
CA ASN A 219 3.08 2.95 2.74
C ASN A 219 1.95 2.54 1.78
N ALA A 220 1.98 3.01 0.52
CA ALA A 220 1.01 2.58 -0.48
C ALA A 220 1.07 1.07 -0.74
N GLN A 221 2.26 0.47 -0.77
CA GLN A 221 2.39 -0.99 -0.93
C GLN A 221 1.88 -1.78 0.28
N ILE A 222 2.08 -1.27 1.49
CA ILE A 222 1.55 -1.92 2.70
C ILE A 222 0.03 -1.93 2.69
N LEU A 223 -0.59 -0.81 2.29
CA LEU A 223 -2.04 -0.72 2.16
C LEU A 223 -2.58 -1.81 1.23
N GLU A 224 -1.96 -1.95 0.05
CA GLU A 224 -2.32 -3.00 -0.92
C GLU A 224 -2.13 -4.39 -0.33
N LEU A 225 -0.97 -4.68 0.29
CA LEU A 225 -0.73 -5.99 0.91
C LEU A 225 -1.80 -6.32 1.99
N ARG A 226 -2.20 -5.34 2.81
CA ARG A 226 -3.29 -5.52 3.79
C ARG A 226 -4.63 -5.79 3.14
N TYR A 227 -4.94 -5.06 2.06
CA TYR A 227 -6.15 -5.29 1.28
C TYR A 227 -6.19 -6.71 0.71
N TYR A 228 -5.11 -7.16 0.07
CA TYR A 228 -5.02 -8.51 -0.50
C TYR A 228 -5.07 -9.60 0.56
N ASP A 229 -4.43 -9.39 1.71
CA ASP A 229 -4.48 -10.33 2.83
C ASP A 229 -5.93 -10.52 3.33
N SER A 230 -6.68 -9.42 3.47
CA SER A 230 -8.09 -9.42 3.88
C SER A 230 -9.02 -9.96 2.79
N TYR A 231 -8.69 -9.73 1.52
CA TYR A 231 -9.42 -10.29 0.39
C TYR A 231 -9.26 -11.82 0.35
N LEU A 232 -8.04 -12.32 0.53
CA LEU A 232 -7.75 -13.75 0.58
C LEU A 232 -8.48 -14.46 1.73
N ASP A 233 -8.59 -13.84 2.90
CA ASP A 233 -9.36 -14.39 4.01
C ASP A 233 -10.83 -14.62 3.63
N ARG A 234 -11.46 -13.61 3.03
CA ARG A 234 -12.85 -13.71 2.56
C ARG A 234 -13.01 -14.79 1.51
N VAL A 235 -12.08 -14.87 0.56
CA VAL A 235 -12.09 -15.91 -0.49
C VAL A 235 -11.96 -17.31 0.10
N LEU A 236 -11.05 -17.51 1.06
CA LEU A 236 -10.87 -18.78 1.73
C LEU A 236 -12.13 -19.17 2.52
N GLU A 237 -12.68 -18.26 3.31
CA GLU A 237 -13.91 -18.49 4.08
C GLU A 237 -15.10 -18.84 3.19
N GLU A 238 -15.33 -18.09 2.11
CA GLU A 238 -16.36 -18.40 1.11
C GLU A 238 -16.16 -19.78 0.49
N THR A 239 -14.91 -20.13 0.18
CA THR A 239 -14.56 -21.44 -0.41
C THR A 239 -14.88 -22.57 0.56
N TYR A 240 -14.48 -22.45 1.83
CA TYR A 240 -14.79 -23.43 2.87
C TYR A 240 -16.29 -23.60 3.08
N ASN A 241 -17.03 -22.50 3.28
CA ASN A 241 -18.48 -22.53 3.45
C ASN A 241 -19.19 -23.19 2.26
N THR A 242 -18.69 -22.96 1.04
CA THR A 242 -19.26 -23.59 -0.16
C THR A 242 -18.98 -25.08 -0.19
N ILE A 243 -17.77 -25.53 0.18
CA ILE A 243 -17.41 -26.95 0.24
C ILE A 243 -18.24 -27.68 1.30
N GLU A 244 -18.42 -27.10 2.49
CA GLU A 244 -19.25 -27.69 3.56
C GLU A 244 -20.73 -27.83 3.16
N SER A 245 -21.23 -26.97 2.28
CA SER A 245 -22.61 -27.04 1.80
C SER A 245 -22.91 -28.28 0.92
N PHE A 246 -21.89 -29.03 0.52
CA PHE A 246 -22.03 -30.21 -0.33
C PHE A 246 -22.48 -31.45 0.46
N LYS A 247 -23.56 -32.09 -0.01
CA LYS A 247 -24.23 -33.23 0.63
C LYS A 247 -24.06 -34.55 -0.14
N GLY A 248 -23.18 -34.60 -1.15
CA GLY A 248 -22.83 -35.80 -1.90
C GLY A 248 -23.66 -36.08 -3.16
N SER A 249 -24.52 -35.17 -3.64
CA SER A 249 -25.37 -35.42 -4.82
C SER A 249 -24.62 -35.38 -6.17
N ILE A 250 -25.14 -36.04 -7.21
CA ILE A 250 -24.62 -35.99 -8.61
C ILE A 250 -24.65 -34.57 -9.19
N PHE A 251 -25.64 -33.75 -8.82
CA PHE A 251 -25.70 -32.34 -9.22
C PHE A 251 -24.58 -31.48 -8.62
N GLU A 252 -23.86 -31.97 -7.60
CA GLU A 252 -22.73 -31.26 -7.00
C GLU A 252 -21.46 -31.37 -7.84
N TYR A 253 -21.35 -32.33 -8.77
CA TYR A 253 -20.22 -32.42 -9.70
C TYR A 253 -20.04 -31.11 -10.51
N TYR A 254 -21.14 -30.56 -11.03
CA TYR A 254 -21.14 -29.27 -11.72
C TYR A 254 -20.81 -28.10 -10.78
N LYS A 255 -21.19 -28.18 -9.50
CA LYS A 255 -20.84 -27.17 -8.48
C LYS A 255 -19.34 -27.19 -8.20
N TYR A 256 -18.72 -28.37 -8.06
CA TYR A 256 -17.28 -28.53 -7.90
C TYR A 256 -16.50 -27.97 -9.08
N GLN A 257 -16.90 -28.28 -10.32
CA GLN A 257 -16.24 -27.71 -11.51
C GLN A 257 -16.30 -26.18 -11.56
N LYS A 258 -17.45 -25.59 -11.16
CA LYS A 258 -17.62 -24.13 -11.11
C LYS A 258 -16.69 -23.50 -10.08
N ILE A 259 -16.52 -24.12 -8.91
CA ILE A 259 -15.59 -23.66 -7.86
C ILE A 259 -14.15 -23.79 -8.33
N LEU A 260 -13.77 -24.92 -8.93
CA LEU A 260 -12.41 -25.10 -9.47
C LEU A 260 -12.05 -24.01 -10.49
N LYS A 261 -12.96 -23.69 -11.40
CA LYS A 261 -12.76 -22.61 -12.36
C LYS A 261 -12.64 -21.25 -11.66
N ARG A 262 -13.46 -20.99 -10.63
CA ARG A 262 -13.38 -19.76 -9.83
C ARG A 262 -12.04 -19.66 -9.11
N LEU A 263 -11.60 -20.73 -8.44
CA LEU A 263 -10.32 -20.79 -7.72
C LEU A 263 -9.13 -20.56 -8.66
N LEU A 264 -9.15 -21.15 -9.87
CA LEU A 264 -8.10 -20.92 -10.86
C LEU A 264 -8.04 -19.47 -11.34
N LEU A 265 -9.20 -18.85 -11.60
CA LEU A 265 -9.26 -17.44 -11.98
C LEU A 265 -8.75 -16.55 -10.84
N LEU A 266 -9.19 -16.79 -9.61
CA LEU A 266 -8.73 -16.06 -8.43
C LEU A 266 -7.23 -16.20 -8.21
N TYR A 267 -6.69 -17.41 -8.31
CA TYR A 267 -5.24 -17.66 -8.18
C TYR A 267 -4.44 -16.83 -9.18
N ASN A 268 -4.89 -16.77 -10.43
CA ASN A 268 -4.24 -15.95 -11.47
C ASN A 268 -4.37 -14.46 -11.16
N GLU A 269 -5.56 -13.98 -10.77
CA GLU A 269 -5.78 -12.57 -10.42
C GLU A 269 -4.88 -12.13 -9.23
N ILE A 270 -4.76 -12.97 -8.21
CA ILE A 270 -3.92 -12.69 -7.03
C ILE A 270 -2.43 -12.68 -7.42
N THR A 271 -2.00 -13.66 -8.23
CA THR A 271 -0.60 -13.73 -8.71
C THR A 271 -0.25 -12.49 -9.52
N GLU A 272 -1.12 -12.06 -10.44
CA GLU A 272 -0.93 -10.85 -11.24
C GLU A 272 -0.84 -9.59 -10.36
N ALA A 273 -1.78 -9.42 -9.42
CA ALA A 273 -1.77 -8.28 -8.50
C ALA A 273 -0.49 -8.21 -7.66
N LYS A 274 -0.05 -9.35 -7.11
CA LYS A 274 1.21 -9.46 -6.37
C LYS A 274 2.41 -9.11 -7.22
N GLU A 275 2.45 -9.57 -8.47
CA GLU A 275 3.50 -9.19 -9.41
C GLU A 275 3.49 -7.68 -9.69
N THR A 276 2.33 -7.04 -9.85
CA THR A 276 2.24 -5.59 -10.04
C THR A 276 2.82 -4.84 -8.84
N ILE A 277 2.46 -5.21 -7.61
CA ILE A 277 2.98 -4.59 -6.39
C ILE A 277 4.50 -4.74 -6.31
N LEU A 278 5.03 -5.97 -6.44
CA LEU A 278 6.45 -6.26 -6.25
C LEU A 278 7.34 -5.77 -7.41
N ASN A 279 6.82 -5.72 -8.64
CA ASN A 279 7.59 -5.27 -9.81
C ASN A 279 7.70 -3.75 -9.92
N SER A 280 6.84 -3.01 -9.22
CA SER A 280 6.79 -1.54 -9.25
C SER A 280 8.11 -0.87 -8.79
N LEU A 281 9.02 -1.63 -8.17
CA LEU A 281 10.26 -1.15 -7.54
C LEU A 281 11.57 -1.79 -7.96
N LYS A 282 11.56 -2.73 -8.89
CA LYS A 282 12.75 -3.55 -9.22
C LYS A 282 13.99 -2.77 -9.68
N ILE A 283 13.94 -1.44 -9.77
CA ILE A 283 15.02 -0.59 -10.30
C ILE A 283 15.20 0.63 -9.40
N ILE A 284 15.70 0.45 -8.18
CA ILE A 284 16.43 1.52 -7.50
C ILE A 284 17.91 1.28 -7.80
N GLU A 285 18.46 2.01 -8.77
CA GLU A 285 19.88 1.88 -9.15
C GLU A 285 20.83 2.41 -8.05
N ASP A 286 20.31 3.28 -7.18
CA ASP A 286 21.06 3.87 -6.07
C ASP A 286 21.00 2.97 -4.82
N SER A 287 22.18 2.47 -4.41
CA SER A 287 22.35 1.62 -3.22
C SER A 287 21.92 2.30 -1.91
N TYR A 288 22.10 3.62 -1.77
CA TYR A 288 21.68 4.37 -0.59
C TYR A 288 20.15 4.40 -0.47
N LEU A 289 19.47 4.76 -1.56
CA LEU A 289 18.01 4.79 -1.60
C LEU A 289 17.39 3.40 -1.45
N ALA A 290 18.02 2.37 -2.03
CA ALA A 290 17.60 0.99 -1.87
C ALA A 290 17.67 0.53 -0.40
N ARG A 291 18.69 0.97 0.35
CA ARG A 291 18.83 0.67 1.78
C ARG A 291 17.75 1.35 2.63
N ILE A 292 17.49 2.64 2.37
CA ILE A 292 16.41 3.38 3.05
C ILE A 292 15.06 2.70 2.78
N TYR A 293 14.78 2.40 1.51
CA TYR A 293 13.53 1.77 1.11
C TYR A 293 13.34 0.39 1.75
N SER A 294 14.37 -0.45 1.71
CA SER A 294 14.35 -1.77 2.37
C SER A 294 14.12 -1.65 3.87
N LYS A 295 14.75 -0.65 4.51
CA LYS A 295 14.53 -0.41 5.93
C LYS A 295 13.12 0.06 6.23
N MET A 296 12.54 0.89 5.36
CA MET A 296 11.17 1.34 5.50
C MET A 296 10.17 0.17 5.41
N LEU A 297 10.36 -0.75 4.45
CA LEU A 297 9.55 -1.98 4.37
C LEU A 297 9.69 -2.88 5.61
N GLU A 298 10.90 -2.98 6.17
CA GLU A 298 11.14 -3.70 7.42
C GLU A 298 10.38 -3.05 8.58
N ILE A 299 10.50 -1.72 8.74
CA ILE A 299 9.81 -0.95 9.78
C ILE A 299 8.32 -1.16 9.67
N LEU A 300 7.73 -0.98 8.48
CA LEU A 300 6.30 -1.15 8.22
C LEU A 300 5.82 -2.62 8.29
N GLY A 301 6.71 -3.58 8.50
CA GLY A 301 6.35 -5.00 8.62
C GLY A 301 5.86 -5.63 7.31
N ALA A 302 6.26 -5.10 6.14
CA ALA A 302 5.82 -5.57 4.82
C ALA A 302 6.01 -7.08 4.63
N TYR A 303 7.15 -7.59 5.08
CA TYR A 303 7.51 -9.00 4.96
C TYR A 303 6.59 -9.93 5.77
N ASN A 304 5.92 -9.43 6.81
CA ASN A 304 4.94 -10.22 7.56
C ASN A 304 3.66 -10.41 6.74
N TRP A 305 3.15 -9.32 6.16
CA TRP A 305 2.00 -9.35 5.27
C TRP A 305 2.26 -10.22 4.04
N GLN A 306 3.43 -10.07 3.41
CA GLN A 306 3.83 -10.91 2.28
C GLN A 306 3.83 -12.40 2.64
N ARG A 307 4.38 -12.78 3.80
CA ARG A 307 4.37 -14.18 4.26
C ARG A 307 2.96 -14.70 4.56
N SER A 308 2.08 -13.86 5.10
CA SER A 308 0.68 -14.21 5.34
C SER A 308 -0.04 -14.51 4.02
N ILE A 309 0.12 -13.64 3.03
CA ILE A 309 -0.41 -13.80 1.67
C ILE A 309 0.13 -15.10 1.04
N ASP A 310 1.45 -15.31 1.06
CA ASP A 310 2.08 -16.53 0.52
C ASP A 310 1.48 -17.82 1.14
N SER A 311 1.23 -17.79 2.45
CA SER A 311 0.62 -18.90 3.18
C SER A 311 -0.83 -19.14 2.72
N LYS A 312 -1.62 -18.07 2.59
CA LYS A 312 -3.03 -18.13 2.14
C LYS A 312 -3.15 -18.58 0.68
N GLU A 313 -2.27 -18.09 -0.20
CA GLU A 313 -2.15 -18.55 -1.59
C GLU A 313 -1.88 -20.06 -1.65
N ARG A 314 -0.94 -20.55 -0.82
CA ARG A 314 -0.64 -21.98 -0.75
C ARG A 314 -1.86 -22.78 -0.28
N THR A 315 -2.58 -22.34 0.75
CA THR A 315 -3.81 -22.98 1.19
C THR A 315 -4.86 -23.02 0.08
N LEU A 316 -5.03 -21.93 -0.67
CA LEU A 316 -5.95 -21.87 -1.81
C LEU A 316 -5.59 -22.92 -2.89
N PHE A 317 -4.31 -23.06 -3.19
CA PHE A 317 -3.80 -24.05 -4.14
C PHE A 317 -3.97 -25.50 -3.63
N GLU A 318 -3.79 -25.74 -2.33
CA GLU A 318 -4.05 -27.03 -1.70
C GLU A 318 -5.54 -27.42 -1.79
N ILE A 319 -6.45 -26.48 -1.54
CA ILE A 319 -7.90 -26.68 -1.70
C ILE A 319 -8.23 -26.98 -3.17
N TYR A 320 -7.67 -26.22 -4.12
CA TYR A 320 -7.85 -26.46 -5.55
C TYR A 320 -7.43 -27.90 -5.93
N ASN A 321 -6.25 -28.35 -5.49
CA ASN A 321 -5.76 -29.71 -5.79
C ASN A 321 -6.63 -30.79 -5.16
N PHE A 322 -7.09 -30.58 -3.92
CA PHE A 322 -8.02 -31.48 -3.26
C PHE A 322 -9.33 -31.61 -4.05
N LEU A 323 -9.96 -30.48 -4.41
CA LEU A 323 -11.19 -30.47 -5.17
C LEU A 323 -11.03 -31.08 -6.57
N ASN A 324 -9.90 -30.83 -7.24
CA ASN A 324 -9.60 -31.37 -8.56
C ASN A 324 -9.45 -32.90 -8.51
N THR A 325 -8.84 -33.41 -7.43
CA THR A 325 -8.74 -34.85 -7.16
C THR A 325 -10.13 -35.45 -6.94
N GLN A 326 -11.01 -34.81 -6.16
CA GLN A 326 -12.37 -35.28 -5.94
C GLN A 326 -13.22 -35.32 -7.22
N VAL A 327 -13.10 -34.31 -8.08
CA VAL A 327 -13.77 -34.28 -9.40
C VAL A 327 -13.23 -35.40 -10.30
N SER A 328 -11.92 -35.64 -10.29
CA SER A 328 -11.29 -36.70 -11.08
C SER A 328 -11.72 -38.09 -10.62
N ASN A 329 -11.76 -38.33 -9.30
CA ASN A 329 -12.24 -39.58 -8.71
C ASN A 329 -13.72 -39.82 -9.03
N ARG A 330 -14.58 -38.80 -8.90
CA ARG A 330 -16.00 -38.91 -9.31
C ARG A 330 -16.18 -39.21 -10.80
N ARG A 331 -15.28 -38.69 -11.67
CA ARG A 331 -15.30 -39.05 -13.10
C ARG A 331 -15.01 -40.53 -13.30
N LEU A 332 -14.08 -41.10 -12.52
CA LEU A 332 -13.77 -42.52 -12.55
C LEU A 332 -14.93 -43.36 -11.99
N GLU A 333 -15.52 -42.99 -10.85
CA GLU A 333 -16.71 -43.65 -10.29
C GLU A 333 -17.91 -43.61 -11.26
N PHE A 334 -18.14 -42.49 -11.93
CA PHE A 334 -19.22 -42.38 -12.92
C PHE A 334 -18.96 -43.24 -14.16
N LEU A 335 -17.71 -43.33 -14.63
CA LEU A 335 -17.32 -44.28 -15.67
C LEU A 335 -17.54 -45.72 -15.21
N GLU A 336 -17.22 -46.06 -13.97
CA GLU A 336 -17.48 -47.37 -13.39
C GLU A 336 -18.98 -47.68 -13.35
N ILE A 337 -19.82 -46.74 -12.91
CA ILE A 337 -21.29 -46.88 -12.92
C ILE A 337 -21.81 -47.05 -14.35
N ILE A 338 -21.30 -46.30 -15.34
CA ILE A 338 -21.66 -46.47 -16.75
C ILE A 338 -21.27 -47.87 -17.22
N ILE A 339 -20.05 -48.34 -16.91
CA ILE A 339 -19.59 -49.70 -17.26
C ILE A 339 -20.50 -50.75 -16.61
N ILE A 340 -20.83 -50.61 -15.33
CA ILE A 340 -21.75 -51.50 -14.61
C ILE A 340 -23.14 -51.50 -15.26
N LEU A 341 -23.67 -50.32 -15.63
CA LEU A 341 -24.96 -50.19 -16.32
C LEU A 341 -24.94 -50.85 -17.71
N VAL A 342 -23.88 -50.63 -18.49
CA VAL A 342 -23.72 -51.26 -19.81
C VAL A 342 -23.69 -52.78 -19.67
N ILE A 343 -22.93 -53.32 -18.70
CA ILE A 343 -22.88 -54.76 -18.40
C ILE A 343 -24.26 -55.30 -17.98
N LEU A 344 -24.98 -54.57 -17.12
CA LEU A 344 -26.34 -54.95 -16.69
C LEU A 344 -27.31 -55.01 -17.85
N VAL A 345 -27.27 -54.03 -18.76
CA VAL A 345 -28.12 -53.99 -19.95
C VAL A 345 -27.81 -55.17 -20.88
N GLU A 346 -26.52 -55.47 -21.13
CA GLU A 346 -26.12 -56.63 -21.93
C GLU A 346 -26.60 -57.96 -21.31
N MET A 347 -26.48 -58.11 -19.99
CA MET A 347 -26.99 -59.30 -19.29
C MET A 347 -28.49 -59.50 -19.46
N ILE A 348 -29.28 -58.42 -19.34
CA ILE A 348 -30.73 -58.48 -19.52
C ILE A 348 -31.09 -58.87 -20.95
N ILE A 349 -30.42 -58.25 -21.94
CA ILE A 349 -30.63 -58.57 -23.36
C ILE A 349 -30.29 -60.04 -23.64
N PHE A 350 -29.16 -60.53 -23.13
CA PHE A 350 -28.77 -61.93 -23.26
C PHE A 350 -29.79 -62.90 -22.64
N LEU A 351 -30.39 -62.53 -21.51
CA LEU A 351 -31.37 -63.36 -20.81
C LEU A 351 -32.77 -63.35 -21.45
N VAL A 352 -33.12 -62.29 -22.18
CA VAL A 352 -34.40 -62.16 -22.91
C VAL A 352 -34.34 -62.79 -24.31
N ILE A 353 -33.16 -62.80 -24.95
CA ILE A 353 -32.96 -63.38 -26.29
C ILE A 353 -32.72 -64.90 -26.25
N ARG A 354 -32.39 -65.44 -25.09
CA ARG A 354 -32.24 -66.88 -24.85
C ARG A 354 -33.56 -67.51 -24.40
#